data_AF-A0A3Q0JFD1-F1
#
_entry.id   AF-A0A3Q0JFD1-F1
#
_cell.length_a   1.000
_cell.length_b   1.000
_cell.length_c   1.000
_cell.angle_alpha   90.00
_cell.angle_beta   90.00
_cell.angle_gamma   90.00
#
_symmetry.space_group_name_H-M   'P 1'
#
loop_
_entity.id
_entity.type
_entity.pdbx_description
1 polymer ?
#
loop_
_entity_poly.entity_id
_entity_poly.type
_entity_poly.pdbx_seq_one_letter_code
_entity_poly.pdbx_strand_id
1 'polypeptide(L)'
;MNESGFPVTKEVLIDNVSKLVKKLNGPNPFNNGILGRTWYQNFMTRHPELSARTPQNLTQSRGNVSKENLKQWHGEIIQFLEQNDLMEAINDPIRVFNADEAACFLSPKGQKVLVRDNTVSGTK
;
A
#
# COMPACT_ATOMS: atom_id res chain seq x y z
N MET A 1 -6.59 15.81 -3.09
CA MET A 1 -6.53 14.62 -3.98
C MET A 1 -6.03 13.40 -3.22
N ASN A 2 -4.76 13.33 -2.79
CA ASN A 2 -4.28 12.17 -2.01
C ASN A 2 -4.97 12.03 -0.63
N GLU A 3 -5.15 13.14 0.11
CA GLU A 3 -5.85 13.15 1.41
C GLU A 3 -7.37 12.95 1.31
N SER A 4 -7.92 12.99 0.09
CA SER A 4 -9.36 12.87 -0.18
C SER A 4 -9.77 11.44 -0.56
N GLY A 5 -8.87 10.46 -0.41
CA GLY A 5 -9.12 9.06 -0.77
C GLY A 5 -8.95 8.72 -2.27
N PHE A 6 -8.46 9.66 -3.08
CA PHE A 6 -8.21 9.46 -4.51
C PHE A 6 -6.70 9.43 -4.77
N PRO A 7 -6.10 8.23 -4.82
CA PRO A 7 -4.66 8.13 -4.97
C PRO A 7 -4.23 8.57 -6.37
N VAL A 8 -3.13 9.33 -6.44
CA VAL A 8 -2.64 9.90 -7.70
C VAL A 8 -1.79 8.87 -8.43
N THR A 9 -2.16 8.49 -9.65
CA THR A 9 -1.33 7.62 -10.50
C THR A 9 -0.34 8.43 -11.33
N LYS A 10 0.64 7.76 -11.93
CA LYS A 10 1.59 8.37 -12.87
C LYS A 10 0.87 9.04 -14.03
N GLU A 11 -0.16 8.39 -14.56
CA GLU A 11 -0.95 8.83 -15.71
C GLU A 11 -1.70 10.12 -15.37
N VAL A 12 -2.33 10.17 -14.19
CA VAL A 12 -3.01 11.37 -13.69
C VAL A 12 -2.04 12.53 -13.49
N LEU A 13 -0.85 12.26 -12.94
CA LEU A 13 0.19 13.28 -12.79
C LEU A 13 0.61 13.85 -14.15
N ILE A 14 0.92 12.98 -15.11
CA ILE A 14 1.33 13.37 -16.47
C ILE A 14 0.22 14.20 -17.14
N ASP A 15 -1.03 13.74 -17.10
CA ASP A 15 -2.15 14.44 -17.73
C ASP A 15 -2.38 15.83 -17.12
N ASN A 16 -2.37 15.93 -15.78
CA ASN A 16 -2.56 17.21 -15.08
C ASN A 16 -1.44 18.21 -15.38
N VAL A 17 -0.18 17.78 -15.37
CA VAL A 17 0.95 18.67 -15.67
C VAL A 17 0.96 19.05 -17.16
N SER A 18 0.62 18.12 -18.06
CA SER A 18 0.46 18.45 -19.49
C SER A 18 -0.64 19.49 -19.73
N LYS A 19 -1.79 19.37 -19.04
CA LYS A 19 -2.86 20.38 -19.07
C LYS A 19 -2.39 21.73 -18.52
N LEU A 20 -1.62 21.73 -17.43
CA LEU A 20 -1.07 22.95 -16.85
C LEU A 20 -0.11 23.66 -17.81
N VAL A 21 0.82 22.92 -18.43
CA VAL A 21 1.78 23.47 -19.39
C VAL A 21 1.06 24.09 -20.60
N LYS A 22 0.01 23.43 -21.12
CA LYS A 22 -0.82 23.97 -22.21
C LYS A 22 -1.54 25.26 -21.80
N LYS A 23 -2.03 25.36 -20.56
CA LYS A 23 -2.71 26.57 -20.07
C LYS A 23 -1.77 27.75 -19.86
N LEU A 24 -0.52 27.49 -19.49
CA LEU A 24 0.47 28.53 -19.18
C LEU A 24 1.13 29.15 -20.41
N ASN A 25 0.81 28.70 -21.64
CA ASN A 25 1.33 29.23 -22.91
C ASN A 25 2.87 29.43 -22.96
N GLY A 26 3.63 28.68 -22.17
CA GLY A 26 5.09 28.75 -22.13
C GLY A 26 5.76 27.93 -23.25
N PRO A 27 7.06 28.15 -23.53
CA PRO A 27 7.81 27.32 -24.46
C PRO A 27 7.84 25.88 -23.96
N ASN A 28 7.25 24.96 -24.73
CA ASN A 28 7.10 23.57 -24.37
C ASN A 28 8.14 22.73 -25.13
N PRO A 29 9.16 22.15 -24.46
CA PRO A 29 10.15 21.30 -25.10
C PRO A 29 9.64 19.86 -25.38
N PHE A 30 8.39 19.54 -25.00
CA PHE A 30 7.84 18.19 -25.11
C PHE A 30 7.11 17.97 -26.45
N ASN A 31 7.39 16.84 -27.08
CA ASN A 31 6.74 16.43 -28.34
C ASN A 31 5.21 16.32 -28.15
N ASN A 32 4.43 17.04 -28.96
CA ASN A 32 2.96 17.16 -28.85
C ASN A 32 2.42 17.60 -27.48
N GLY A 33 3.26 18.20 -26.63
CA GLY A 33 2.91 18.66 -25.29
C GLY A 33 2.58 17.57 -24.28
N ILE A 34 3.03 16.33 -24.53
CA ILE A 34 2.86 15.18 -23.63
C ILE A 34 4.18 14.92 -22.90
N LEU A 35 4.11 14.85 -21.57
CA LEU A 35 5.29 14.57 -20.75
C LEU A 35 5.66 13.09 -20.88
N GLY A 36 6.86 12.84 -21.41
CA GLY A 36 7.35 11.49 -21.64
C GLY A 36 7.91 10.79 -20.40
N ARG A 37 8.35 9.55 -20.58
CA ARG A 37 9.00 8.72 -19.54
C ARG A 37 10.17 9.42 -18.86
N THR A 38 11.02 10.10 -19.64
CA THR A 38 12.20 10.81 -19.14
C THR A 38 11.84 11.93 -18.18
N TRP A 39 10.79 12.70 -18.50
CA TRP A 39 10.33 13.76 -17.60
C TRP A 39 9.86 13.20 -16.27
N TYR A 40 9.05 12.12 -16.30
CA TYR A 40 8.57 11.48 -15.09
C TYR A 40 9.72 10.93 -14.24
N GLN A 41 10.73 10.31 -14.86
CA GLN A 41 11.91 9.83 -14.15
C GLN A 41 12.67 10.98 -13.47
N ASN A 42 12.92 12.07 -14.20
CA ASN A 42 13.57 13.26 -13.64
C ASN A 42 12.72 13.93 -12.54
N PHE A 43 11.40 13.89 -12.65
CA PHE A 43 10.49 14.34 -11.59
C PHE A 43 10.67 13.49 -10.33
N MET A 44 10.60 12.16 -10.43
CA MET A 44 10.81 11.27 -9.27
C MET A 44 12.21 11.41 -8.67
N THR A 45 13.26 11.63 -9.47
CA THR A 45 14.62 11.89 -8.96
C THR A 45 14.71 13.19 -8.15
N ARG A 46 13.99 14.24 -8.56
CA ARG A 46 13.95 15.53 -7.85
C ARG A 46 13.06 15.49 -6.60
N HIS A 47 12.16 14.52 -6.51
CA HIS A 47 11.21 14.35 -5.43
C HIS A 47 11.40 12.99 -4.74
N PRO A 48 12.55 12.76 -4.06
CA PRO A 48 12.81 11.51 -3.35
C PRO A 48 11.82 11.23 -2.21
N GLU A 49 11.08 12.24 -1.76
CA GLU A 49 9.97 12.11 -0.82
C GLU A 49 8.74 11.40 -1.42
N LEU A 50 8.73 11.09 -2.73
CA LEU A 50 7.65 10.39 -3.40
C LEU A 50 8.06 8.96 -3.76
N SER A 51 7.17 8.01 -3.50
CA SER A 51 7.34 6.61 -3.86
C SER A 51 6.12 6.09 -4.63
N ALA A 52 6.37 5.25 -5.63
CA ALA A 52 5.31 4.56 -6.37
C ALA A 52 5.01 3.22 -5.70
N ARG A 53 3.83 3.10 -5.05
CA ARG A 53 3.41 1.89 -4.32
C ARG A 53 2.19 1.26 -4.96
N THR A 54 2.07 -0.06 -4.84
CA THR A 54 0.83 -0.75 -5.18
C THR A 54 -0.11 -0.61 -3.98
N PRO A 55 -1.32 -0.04 -4.15
CA PRO A 55 -2.26 0.05 -3.04
C PRO A 55 -2.68 -1.36 -2.64
N GLN A 56 -2.56 -1.67 -1.35
CA GLN A 56 -3.13 -2.88 -0.79
C GLN A 56 -4.51 -2.54 -0.24
N ASN A 57 -5.55 -3.16 -0.79
CA ASN A 57 -6.89 -3.06 -0.23
C ASN A 57 -6.91 -3.88 1.06
N LEU A 58 -6.69 -3.22 2.19
CA LEU A 58 -6.92 -3.82 3.49
C LEU A 58 -8.42 -3.79 3.76
N THR A 59 -8.99 -4.92 4.14
CA THR A 59 -10.35 -4.94 4.68
C THR A 59 -10.37 -4.16 5.99
N GLN A 60 -11.47 -3.47 6.30
CA GLN A 60 -11.62 -2.72 7.57
C GLN A 60 -11.34 -3.62 8.79
N SER A 61 -11.72 -4.90 8.70
CA SER A 61 -11.43 -5.91 9.72
C SER A 61 -9.95 -6.08 10.00
N ARG A 62 -9.07 -6.04 8.99
CA ARG A 62 -7.61 -6.14 9.15
C ARG A 62 -7.00 -4.84 9.68
N GLY A 63 -7.59 -3.68 9.36
CA GLY A 63 -7.12 -2.38 9.82
C GLY A 63 -7.41 -2.07 11.30
N ASN A 64 -8.42 -2.73 11.88
CA ASN A 64 -8.92 -2.44 13.23
C ASN A 64 -8.38 -3.38 14.32
N VAL A 65 -7.46 -4.30 14.00
CA VAL A 65 -6.87 -5.20 15.00
C VAL A 65 -5.86 -4.43 15.85
N SER A 66 -6.16 -4.26 17.14
CA SER A 66 -5.25 -3.66 18.12
C SER A 66 -4.33 -4.72 18.76
N LYS A 67 -3.29 -4.24 19.45
CA LYS A 67 -2.40 -5.11 20.24
C LYS A 67 -3.16 -5.79 21.39
N GLU A 68 -4.14 -5.10 21.95
CA GLU A 68 -4.99 -5.59 23.03
C GLU A 68 -5.87 -6.73 22.55
N ASN A 69 -6.47 -6.60 21.36
CA ASN A 69 -7.26 -7.65 20.73
C ASN A 69 -6.43 -8.93 20.52
N LEU A 70 -5.17 -8.79 20.08
CA LEU A 70 -4.26 -9.93 19.92
C LEU A 70 -3.96 -10.61 21.25
N LYS A 71 -3.62 -9.83 22.30
CA LYS A 71 -3.35 -10.39 23.63
C LYS A 71 -4.54 -11.13 24.20
N GLN A 72 -5.74 -10.56 24.06
CA GLN A 72 -6.97 -11.18 24.52
C GLN A 72 -7.21 -12.51 23.80
N TRP A 73 -7.12 -12.50 22.46
CA TRP A 73 -7.30 -13.70 21.65
C TRP A 73 -6.30 -14.81 22.04
N HIS A 74 -5.02 -14.48 22.24
CA HIS A 74 -4.03 -15.44 22.73
C HIS A 74 -4.41 -16.03 24.09
N GLY A 75 -4.90 -15.20 25.02
CA GLY A 75 -5.35 -15.65 26.33
C GLY A 75 -6.54 -16.61 26.26
N GLU A 76 -7.53 -16.29 25.42
CA GLU A 76 -8.72 -17.14 25.20
C GLU A 76 -8.33 -18.52 24.62
N ILE A 77 -7.40 -18.55 23.66
CA ILE A 77 -6.91 -19.81 23.09
C ILE A 77 -6.17 -20.66 24.12
N ILE A 78 -5.29 -20.05 24.94
CA ILE A 78 -4.57 -20.78 26.00
C ILE A 78 -5.56 -21.35 27.02
N GLN A 79 -6.51 -20.53 27.48
CA GLN A 79 -7.52 -20.97 28.43
C GLN A 79 -8.36 -22.14 27.89
N PHE A 80 -8.75 -22.08 26.62
CA PHE A 80 -9.47 -23.18 25.97
C PHE A 80 -8.65 -24.47 25.96
N LEU A 81 -7.36 -24.39 25.64
CA LEU A 81 -6.49 -25.57 25.58
C LEU A 81 -6.22 -26.17 26.97
N GLU A 82 -6.07 -25.34 27.99
CA GLU A 82 -5.96 -25.77 29.39
C GLU A 82 -7.23 -26.50 29.85
N GLN A 83 -8.41 -25.96 29.54
CA GLN A 83 -9.70 -26.55 29.95
C GLN A 83 -9.99 -27.92 29.30
N ASN A 84 -9.35 -28.22 28.18
CA ASN A 84 -9.58 -29.45 27.42
C ASN A 84 -8.38 -30.43 27.49
N ASP A 85 -7.39 -30.16 28.35
CA ASP A 85 -6.15 -30.95 28.46
C ASP A 85 -5.38 -31.08 27.12
N LEU A 86 -5.39 -30.02 26.30
CA LEU A 86 -4.79 -30.00 24.95
C LEU A 86 -3.47 -29.22 24.86
N MET A 87 -2.88 -28.83 25.99
CA MET A 87 -1.65 -28.01 26.01
C MET A 87 -0.45 -28.68 25.31
N GLU A 88 -0.41 -30.01 25.26
CA GLU A 88 0.62 -30.75 24.52
C GLU A 88 0.62 -30.42 23.02
N ALA A 89 -0.54 -30.09 22.45
CA ALA A 89 -0.68 -29.82 21.02
C ALA A 89 0.10 -28.59 20.54
N ILE A 90 0.32 -27.59 21.40
CA ILE A 90 1.17 -26.42 21.06
C ILE A 90 2.66 -26.79 21.12
N ASN A 91 3.03 -27.71 22.01
CA ASN A 91 4.43 -28.09 22.23
C ASN A 91 4.97 -29.07 21.18
N ASP A 92 4.08 -29.71 20.40
CA ASP A 92 4.42 -30.62 19.31
C ASP A 92 4.26 -29.91 17.95
N PRO A 93 5.37 -29.50 17.29
CA PRO A 93 5.31 -28.81 16.00
C PRO A 93 4.61 -29.62 14.89
N ILE A 94 4.56 -30.95 15.00
CA ILE A 94 3.94 -31.83 14.00
C ILE A 94 2.41 -31.65 13.99
N ARG A 95 1.84 -31.12 15.07
CA ARG A 95 0.40 -30.86 15.21
C ARG A 95 0.01 -29.44 14.82
N VAL A 96 0.98 -28.60 14.44
CA VAL A 96 0.75 -27.21 14.05
C VAL A 96 0.65 -27.12 12.53
N PHE A 97 -0.59 -27.03 12.03
CA PHE A 97 -0.86 -26.87 10.61
C PHE A 97 -1.17 -25.41 10.30
N ASN A 98 -0.50 -24.83 9.31
CA ASN A 98 -0.87 -23.55 8.75
C ASN A 98 -1.82 -23.77 7.56
N ALA A 99 -2.93 -23.04 7.53
CA ALA A 99 -3.81 -22.95 6.39
C ALA A 99 -4.07 -21.47 6.11
N ASP A 100 -3.88 -21.06 4.87
CA ASP A 100 -4.22 -19.71 4.41
C ASP A 100 -4.99 -19.81 3.10
N GLU A 101 -5.84 -18.82 2.86
CA GLU A 101 -6.68 -18.76 1.68
C GLU A 101 -5.88 -18.25 0.48
N ALA A 102 -5.87 -19.01 -0.61
CA ALA A 102 -5.34 -18.56 -1.88
C ALA A 102 -6.46 -17.97 -2.74
N ALA A 103 -6.49 -16.64 -2.89
CA ALA A 103 -7.45 -15.97 -3.77
C ALA A 103 -6.96 -15.94 -5.22
N CYS A 104 -7.83 -16.32 -6.16
CA CYS A 104 -7.65 -16.06 -7.59
C CYS A 104 -8.48 -14.83 -7.98
N PHE A 105 -7.81 -13.74 -8.37
CA PHE A 105 -8.49 -12.51 -8.77
C PHE A 105 -8.75 -12.51 -10.27
N LEU A 106 -10.03 -12.43 -10.65
CA LEU A 106 -10.45 -12.26 -12.05
C LEU A 106 -10.26 -10.81 -12.55
N SER A 107 -10.07 -9.86 -11.62
CA SER A 107 -9.80 -8.47 -11.94
C SER A 107 -8.30 -8.18 -11.96
N PRO A 108 -7.79 -7.45 -12.96
CA PRO A 108 -6.38 -7.07 -13.02
C PRO A 108 -5.97 -6.24 -11.80
N LYS A 109 -4.71 -6.39 -11.37
CA LYS A 109 -4.14 -5.63 -10.26
C LYS A 109 -4.24 -4.13 -10.53
N GLY A 110 -4.58 -3.37 -9.48
CA GLY A 110 -4.65 -1.91 -9.55
C GLY A 110 -3.32 -1.27 -9.97
N GLN A 111 -3.40 -0.09 -10.57
CA GLN A 111 -2.22 0.68 -10.96
C GLN A 111 -1.41 1.14 -9.75
N LYS A 112 -0.10 1.35 -9.94
CA LYS A 112 0.76 1.95 -8.93
C LYS A 112 0.35 3.40 -8.69
N VAL A 113 0.34 3.78 -7.43
CA VAL A 113 -0.03 5.12 -6.98
C VAL A 113 1.18 5.82 -6.37
N LEU A 114 1.25 7.13 -6.53
CA LEU A 114 2.27 7.99 -5.95
C LEU A 114 1.85 8.37 -4.54
N VAL A 115 2.69 8.04 -3.57
CA VAL A 115 2.49 8.37 -2.16
C VAL A 115 3.75 8.99 -1.59
N ARG A 116 3.59 9.79 -0.53
CA ARG A 116 4.73 10.31 0.22
C ARG A 116 5.44 9.15 0.93
N ASP A 117 6.76 9.09 0.80
CA ASP A 117 7.56 8.11 1.48
C ASP A 117 7.84 8.59 2.92
N ASN A 118 7.21 7.91 3.88
CA ASN A 118 7.35 8.24 5.30
C ASN A 118 8.71 7.82 5.88
N THR A 119 9.53 7.07 5.13
CA THR A 119 10.86 6.65 5.58
C THR A 119 11.90 7.78 5.53
N VAL A 120 11.73 8.75 4.63
CA VAL A 120 12.64 9.89 4.46
C VAL A 120 12.30 11.05 5.42
N SER A 121 11.08 11.08 5.96
CA SER A 121 10.59 12.11 6.88
C SER A 121 10.95 11.89 8.36
N GLY A 122 11.77 10.89 8.69
CA GLY A 122 12.24 10.62 10.06
C GLY A 122 13.27 11.63 10.62
N THR A 123 13.62 12.66 9.86
CA THR A 123 14.44 13.80 10.32
C THR A 123 13.58 15.05 10.32
N LYS A 124 12.80 15.23 11.39
CA LYS A 124 12.44 16.54 11.97
C LYS A 124 11.82 16.35 13.35
#